data_AF-G6AD28-F1
#
_entry.id   AF-G6AD28-F1
#
_cell.length_a   1.000
_cell.length_b   1.000
_cell.length_c   1.000
_cell.angle_alpha   90.00
_cell.angle_beta   90.00
_cell.angle_gamma   90.00
#
_symmetry.space_group_name_H-M   'P 1'
#
loop_
_entity.id
_entity.type
_entity.pdbx_description
1 polymer ?
#
loop_
_entity_poly.entity_id
_entity_poly.type
_entity_poly.pdbx_seq_one_letter_code
_entity_poly.pdbx_strand_id
1 'polypeptide(L)'
;MVTIVFTLCACDNHDFTFDEEKQTFYVYDMLSFYIEPDGEKELFYSYDIELKEKKKEKGIDTLDLNNISSKYQVEACFPNIDTVVNNPKRAVLTPNTRYRVLHMGMGRVYGVKYYQTDSTGKLKNEEEPKSSTR
;
A
#
# COMPACT_ATOMS: atom_id res chain seq x y z
N MET A 1 23.35 15.81 19.43
CA MET A 1 22.73 16.55 18.31
C MET A 1 21.88 15.54 17.56
N VAL A 2 20.54 15.66 17.64
CA VAL A 2 19.63 14.73 16.94
C VAL A 2 19.41 15.29 15.55
N THR A 3 20.01 14.65 14.55
CA THR A 3 19.75 14.99 13.15
C THR A 3 18.44 14.31 12.76
N ILE A 4 17.37 15.10 12.61
CA ILE A 4 16.14 14.62 11.98
C ILE A 4 16.32 14.82 10.48
N VAL A 5 16.47 13.73 9.74
CA VAL A 5 16.52 13.72 8.28
C VAL A 5 15.08 13.82 7.78
N PHE A 6 14.73 14.93 7.15
CA PHE A 6 13.49 15.01 6.38
C PHE A 6 13.82 14.72 4.92
N THR A 7 13.20 13.69 4.37
CA THR A 7 13.24 13.42 2.93
C THR A 7 12.34 14.42 2.23
N LEU A 8 12.94 15.43 1.60
CA LEU A 8 12.27 16.29 0.64
C LEU A 8 12.28 15.58 -0.72
N CYS A 9 11.18 14.90 -1.05
CA CYS A 9 10.91 14.47 -2.43
C CYS A 9 10.34 15.66 -3.21
N ALA A 10 11.12 16.17 -4.16
CA ALA A 10 10.69 17.24 -5.04
C ALA A 10 10.26 16.69 -6.41
N CYS A 11 9.05 17.10 -6.81
CA CYS A 11 8.58 17.32 -8.18
C CYS A 11 8.27 16.09 -9.05
N ASP A 12 7.38 15.24 -8.54
CA ASP A 12 6.15 14.82 -9.21
C ASP A 12 5.30 14.19 -8.11
N ASN A 13 4.26 14.90 -7.66
CA ASN A 13 3.70 14.77 -6.32
C ASN A 13 2.79 13.55 -6.14
N HIS A 14 3.13 12.41 -6.75
CA HIS A 14 2.29 11.23 -6.85
C HIS A 14 3.08 9.97 -6.47
N ASP A 15 3.96 10.11 -5.49
CA ASP A 15 4.76 9.01 -4.97
C ASP A 15 4.42 8.69 -3.52
N PHE A 16 4.73 7.47 -3.12
CA PHE A 16 4.58 6.96 -1.77
C PHE A 16 5.81 6.18 -1.33
N THR A 17 6.06 6.14 -0.02
CA THR A 17 7.16 5.39 0.57
C THR A 17 6.63 4.41 1.61
N PHE A 18 7.30 3.28 1.76
CA PHE A 18 6.93 2.26 2.74
C PHE A 18 8.00 2.13 3.81
N ASP A 19 7.61 2.36 5.06
CA ASP A 19 8.40 2.04 6.24
C ASP A 19 8.11 0.58 6.63
N GLU A 20 9.07 -0.30 6.34
CA GLU A 20 8.96 -1.72 6.60
C GLU A 20 8.91 -2.06 8.10
N GLU A 21 9.55 -1.25 8.95
CA GLU A 21 9.59 -1.51 10.38
C GLU A 21 8.22 -1.23 11.00
N LYS A 22 7.62 -0.10 10.61
CA LYS A 22 6.27 0.30 11.07
C LYS A 22 5.13 -0.31 10.27
N GLN A 23 5.42 -0.97 9.14
CA GLN A 23 4.42 -1.42 8.17
C GLN A 23 3.47 -0.27 7.76
N THR A 24 4.06 0.89 7.46
CA THR A 24 3.32 2.14 7.25
C THR A 24 3.69 2.77 5.91
N PHE A 25 2.69 3.13 5.11
CA PHE A 25 2.87 3.92 3.90
C PHE A 25 2.71 5.41 4.18
N TYR A 26 3.62 6.21 3.65
CA TYR A 26 3.49 7.66 3.55
C TYR A 26 3.14 8.03 2.12
N VAL A 27 1.92 8.55 1.92
CA VAL A 27 1.32 8.74 0.58
C VAL A 27 0.97 10.21 0.40
N TYR A 28 1.39 10.83 -0.70
CA TYR A 28 0.99 12.20 -1.01
C TYR A 28 -0.36 12.24 -1.73
N ASP A 29 -1.28 13.08 -1.28
CA ASP A 29 -2.61 13.31 -1.90
C ASP A 29 -3.40 12.02 -2.19
N MET A 30 -3.41 11.06 -1.26
CA MET A 30 -4.15 9.80 -1.40
C MET A 30 -5.65 10.06 -1.62
N LEU A 31 -6.25 9.41 -2.62
CA LEU A 31 -7.71 9.25 -2.76
C LEU A 31 -8.11 7.79 -2.55
N SER A 32 -7.48 6.89 -3.29
CA SER A 32 -7.63 5.44 -3.17
C SER A 32 -6.25 4.78 -3.16
N PHE A 33 -6.15 3.61 -2.52
CA PHE A 33 -4.92 2.85 -2.39
C PHE A 33 -5.26 1.36 -2.49
N TYR A 34 -4.64 0.68 -3.44
CA TYR A 34 -4.90 -0.71 -3.76
C TYR A 34 -3.70 -1.55 -3.42
N ILE A 35 -3.94 -2.69 -2.78
CA ILE A 35 -2.91 -3.72 -2.54
C ILE A 35 -3.45 -5.02 -3.09
N GLU A 36 -2.79 -5.55 -4.11
CA GLU A 36 -3.26 -6.76 -4.78
C GLU A 36 -2.08 -7.66 -5.15
N PRO A 37 -2.29 -8.99 -5.13
CA PRO A 37 -1.26 -9.94 -5.55
C PRO A 37 -0.81 -9.66 -6.99
N ASP A 38 0.50 -9.69 -7.22
CA ASP A 38 1.07 -9.57 -8.57
C ASP A 38 1.12 -10.96 -9.23
N GLY A 39 0.10 -11.29 -10.05
CA GLY A 39 -0.01 -12.54 -10.81
C GLY A 39 -1.41 -13.16 -10.80
N GLU A 40 -1.62 -14.17 -11.66
CA GLU A 40 -2.88 -14.93 -11.70
C GLU A 40 -2.93 -15.94 -10.56
N LYS A 41 -3.76 -15.70 -9.53
CA LYS A 41 -4.08 -16.72 -8.54
C LYS A 41 -5.51 -16.60 -8.02
N GLU A 42 -6.20 -17.74 -7.99
CA GLU A 42 -7.64 -17.87 -7.70
C GLU A 42 -8.04 -17.61 -6.23
N LEU A 43 -7.09 -17.43 -5.30
CA LEU A 43 -7.33 -17.49 -3.85
C LEU A 43 -6.81 -16.29 -3.03
N PHE A 44 -6.51 -15.16 -3.66
CA PHE A 44 -5.89 -14.02 -2.98
C PHE A 44 -6.87 -12.86 -2.77
N TYR A 45 -6.62 -12.08 -1.72
CA TYR A 45 -7.35 -10.86 -1.45
C TYR A 45 -6.68 -9.69 -2.14
N SER A 46 -7.51 -8.87 -2.78
CA SER A 46 -7.17 -7.48 -3.06
C SER A 46 -7.80 -6.59 -1.99
N TYR A 47 -7.11 -5.52 -1.62
CA TYR A 47 -7.61 -4.53 -0.67
C TYR A 47 -7.79 -3.21 -1.39
N ASP A 48 -9.02 -2.68 -1.36
CA ASP A 48 -9.33 -1.31 -1.76
C ASP A 48 -9.44 -0.44 -0.50
N ILE A 49 -8.66 0.63 -0.43
CA ILE A 49 -8.57 1.51 0.72
C ILE A 49 -8.79 2.95 0.24
N GLU A 50 -9.93 3.53 0.61
CA GLU A 50 -10.34 4.85 0.14
C GLU A 50 -10.47 5.85 1.29
N LEU A 51 -10.22 7.13 1.02
CA LEU A 51 -10.60 8.18 1.95
C LEU A 51 -12.12 8.37 1.95
N LYS A 52 -12.73 8.35 3.14
CA LYS A 52 -14.18 8.58 3.29
C LYS A 52 -14.62 9.98 2.85
N GLU A 53 -13.72 10.95 2.98
CA GLU A 53 -13.99 12.34 2.62
C GLU A 53 -12.94 12.86 1.65
N LYS A 54 -13.39 13.57 0.63
CA LYS A 54 -12.51 14.16 -0.36
C LYS A 54 -11.69 15.29 0.28
N LYS A 55 -10.38 15.25 0.10
CA LYS A 55 -9.49 16.31 0.54
C LYS A 55 -9.79 17.63 -0.17
N LYS A 56 -9.85 18.70 0.61
CA LYS A 56 -9.97 20.08 0.10
C LYS A 56 -8.61 20.69 -0.24
N GLU A 57 -7.55 20.19 0.39
CA GLU A 57 -6.18 20.69 0.28
C GLU A 57 -5.21 19.53 0.12
N LYS A 58 -4.04 19.81 -0.48
CA LYS A 58 -2.97 18.84 -0.63
C LYS A 58 -2.34 18.49 0.71
N GLY A 59 -1.84 17.26 0.86
CA GLY A 59 -1.11 16.86 2.06
C GLY A 59 -0.70 15.39 2.07
N ILE A 60 0.09 15.03 3.07
CA ILE A 60 0.59 13.67 3.27
C ILE A 60 -0.40 12.87 4.12
N ASP A 61 -0.75 11.68 3.65
CA ASP A 61 -1.48 10.66 4.37
C ASP A 61 -0.55 9.55 4.87
N THR A 62 -0.99 8.89 5.94
CA THR A 62 -0.28 7.78 6.56
C THR A 62 -1.23 6.60 6.67
N LEU A 63 -0.87 5.48 6.06
CA LEU A 63 -1.63 4.23 6.06
C LEU A 63 -0.82 3.15 6.77
N ASP A 64 -1.19 2.85 8.01
CA ASP A 64 -0.64 1.75 8.82
C ASP A 64 -1.48 0.47 8.56
N LEU A 65 -0.83 -0.58 8.04
CA LEU A 65 -1.51 -1.84 7.71
C LEU A 65 -1.96 -2.62 8.94
N ASN A 66 -1.32 -2.41 10.09
CA ASN A 66 -1.69 -3.05 11.34
C ASN A 66 -2.84 -2.36 12.05
N ASN A 67 -3.07 -1.08 11.73
CA ASN A 67 -4.09 -0.26 12.37
C ASN A 67 -4.64 0.81 11.41
N ILE A 68 -5.46 0.39 10.46
CA ILE A 68 -6.05 1.31 9.49
C ILE A 68 -7.04 2.21 10.23
N SER A 69 -6.76 3.52 10.19
CA SER A 69 -7.57 4.55 10.82
C SER A 69 -9.02 4.57 10.30
N SER A 70 -9.97 4.94 11.15
CA SER A 70 -11.39 5.06 10.79
C SER A 70 -11.70 6.12 9.74
N LYS A 71 -10.72 6.99 9.39
CA LYS A 71 -10.84 7.94 8.27
C LYS A 71 -10.85 7.27 6.90
N TYR A 72 -10.42 6.01 6.83
CA TYR A 72 -10.42 5.21 5.61
C TYR A 72 -11.62 4.25 5.56
N GLN A 73 -12.15 4.01 4.38
CA GLN A 73 -12.99 2.87 4.02
C GLN A 73 -12.06 1.77 3.49
N VAL A 74 -12.30 0.52 3.89
CA VAL A 74 -11.49 -0.61 3.47
C VAL A 74 -12.42 -1.72 3.01
N GLU A 75 -12.19 -2.21 1.81
CA GLU A 75 -12.92 -3.32 1.22
C GLU A 75 -11.93 -4.40 0.82
N ALA A 76 -12.17 -5.63 1.28
CA ALA A 76 -11.41 -6.79 0.86
C ALA A 76 -12.17 -7.45 -0.30
N CYS A 77 -11.61 -7.38 -1.50
CA CYS A 77 -12.17 -7.99 -2.70
C CYS A 77 -11.60 -9.39 -2.88
N PHE A 78 -12.49 -10.38 -2.94
CA PHE A 78 -12.16 -11.70 -3.45
C PHE A 78 -12.59 -11.80 -4.91
N PRO A 79 -11.86 -12.54 -5.76
CA PRO A 79 -12.38 -12.88 -7.06
C PRO A 79 -13.57 -13.86 -7.00
N ASN A 80 -13.85 -14.61 -5.91
CA ASN A 80 -14.91 -15.64 -5.95
C ASN A 80 -15.46 -16.29 -4.65
N ILE A 81 -15.50 -15.66 -3.45
CA ILE A 81 -16.19 -16.28 -2.28
C ILE A 81 -16.88 -15.24 -1.38
N ASP A 82 -18.12 -15.52 -0.96
CA ASP A 82 -18.98 -14.77 0.00
C ASP A 82 -18.43 -14.71 1.45
N THR A 83 -17.13 -14.91 1.66
CA THR A 83 -16.53 -14.86 2.99
C THR A 83 -16.31 -13.42 3.42
N VAL A 84 -17.20 -12.92 4.26
CA VAL A 84 -17.03 -11.66 4.99
C VAL A 84 -15.71 -11.70 5.77
N VAL A 85 -14.76 -10.84 5.43
CA VAL A 85 -13.55 -10.64 6.23
C VAL A 85 -13.96 -9.95 7.52
N ASN A 86 -13.95 -10.73 8.62
CA ASN A 86 -14.11 -10.18 9.95
C ASN A 86 -12.91 -9.29 10.26
N ASN A 87 -13.16 -7.97 10.30
CA ASN A 87 -12.25 -6.87 10.62
C ASN A 87 -11.55 -6.20 9.41
N PRO A 88 -12.28 -5.37 8.65
CA PRO A 88 -11.73 -4.59 7.54
C PRO A 88 -10.67 -3.55 7.96
N LYS A 89 -10.36 -3.39 9.25
CA LYS A 89 -9.35 -2.43 9.75
C LYS A 89 -7.90 -2.88 9.52
N ARG A 90 -7.67 -4.04 8.88
CA ARG A 90 -6.34 -4.59 8.59
C ARG A 90 -6.30 -5.23 7.21
N ALA A 91 -5.24 -4.95 6.46
CA ALA A 91 -4.91 -5.72 5.27
C ALA A 91 -4.10 -6.95 5.71
N VAL A 92 -4.62 -8.16 5.50
CA VAL A 92 -3.95 -9.42 5.88
C VAL A 92 -3.27 -9.99 4.65
N LEU A 93 -1.95 -9.87 4.62
CA LEU A 93 -1.16 -10.28 3.47
C LEU A 93 -0.67 -11.72 3.64
N THR A 94 -0.64 -12.44 2.53
CA THR A 94 -0.21 -13.84 2.49
C THR A 94 1.31 -13.89 2.48
N PRO A 95 1.94 -14.78 3.27
CA PRO A 95 3.39 -14.96 3.25
C PRO A 95 3.95 -15.32 1.86
N ASN A 96 5.22 -14.96 1.63
CA ASN A 96 5.98 -15.30 0.42
C ASN A 96 5.25 -14.97 -0.90
N THR A 97 4.43 -13.94 -0.89
CA THR A 97 3.62 -13.47 -2.02
C THR A 97 4.08 -12.09 -2.46
N ARG A 98 4.14 -11.91 -3.78
CA ARG A 98 4.40 -10.62 -4.42
C ARG A 98 3.11 -9.82 -4.53
N TYR A 99 3.19 -8.54 -4.22
CA TYR A 99 2.09 -7.61 -4.28
C TYR A 99 2.46 -6.42 -5.17
N ARG A 100 1.51 -6.01 -6.00
CA ARG A 100 1.52 -4.68 -6.61
C ARG A 100 0.67 -3.76 -5.75
N VAL A 101 1.24 -2.60 -5.43
CA VAL A 101 0.61 -1.58 -4.60
C VAL A 101 0.43 -0.34 -5.45
N LEU A 102 -0.81 0.12 -5.54
CA LEU A 102 -1.20 1.23 -6.39
C LEU A 102 -1.76 2.35 -5.54
N HIS A 103 -1.24 3.55 -5.75
CA HIS A 103 -1.78 4.77 -5.16
C HIS A 103 -2.49 5.57 -6.25
N MET A 104 -3.70 6.04 -5.94
CA MET A 104 -4.47 6.97 -6.76
C MET A 104 -4.48 8.34 -6.12
N GLY A 105 -3.84 9.30 -6.79
CA GLY A 105 -3.85 10.70 -6.39
C GLY A 105 -5.04 11.49 -6.98
N MET A 106 -5.17 12.76 -6.57
CA MET A 106 -6.09 13.70 -7.22
C MET A 106 -5.75 13.86 -8.72
N GLY A 107 -6.63 13.38 -9.61
CA GLY A 107 -6.55 13.64 -11.06
C GLY A 107 -6.21 12.45 -11.97
N ARG A 108 -6.32 11.18 -11.48
CA ARG A 108 -5.96 9.94 -12.21
C ARG A 108 -4.45 9.76 -12.42
N VAL A 109 -3.63 10.15 -11.44
CA VAL A 109 -2.21 9.82 -11.46
C VAL A 109 -1.99 8.57 -10.61
N TYR A 110 -1.32 7.58 -11.20
CA TYR A 110 -1.10 6.24 -10.66
C TYR A 110 0.37 6.08 -10.30
N GLY A 111 0.69 5.91 -9.02
CA GLY A 111 1.98 5.36 -8.61
C GLY A 111 1.83 3.87 -8.38
N VAL A 112 2.64 3.05 -9.03
CA VAL A 112 2.66 1.59 -8.84
C VAL A 112 4.03 1.17 -8.34
N LYS A 113 4.07 0.46 -7.22
CA LYS A 113 5.30 -0.15 -6.68
C LYS A 113 5.04 -1.61 -6.33
N TYR A 114 6.07 -2.42 -6.45
CA TYR A 114 6.02 -3.85 -6.16
C TYR A 114 6.72 -4.14 -4.85
N TYR A 115 6.16 -5.09 -4.11
CA TYR A 115 6.64 -5.47 -2.80
C TYR A 115 6.53 -6.99 -2.65
N GLN A 116 7.41 -7.57 -1.85
CA GLN A 116 7.41 -8.98 -1.54
C GLN A 116 7.14 -9.17 -0.05
N THR A 117 6.29 -10.12 0.30
CA THR A 117 6.12 -10.49 1.70
C THR A 117 7.16 -11.53 2.13
N ASP A 118 7.61 -11.43 3.38
CA ASP A 118 8.42 -12.47 4.02
C ASP A 118 7.57 -13.69 4.43
N SER A 119 8.21 -14.66 5.10
CA SER A 119 7.53 -15.88 5.59
C SER A 119 6.47 -15.64 6.66
N THR A 120 6.36 -14.41 7.18
CA THR A 120 5.36 -13.99 8.17
C THR A 120 4.26 -13.12 7.57
N GLY A 121 4.31 -12.83 6.26
CA GLY A 121 3.33 -11.97 5.59
C GLY A 121 3.61 -10.47 5.73
N LYS A 122 4.78 -10.07 6.24
CA LYS A 122 5.16 -8.65 6.31
C LYS A 122 5.72 -8.19 4.97
N LEU A 123 5.26 -7.04 4.48
CA LEU A 123 5.78 -6.46 3.24
C LEU A 123 7.22 -6.00 3.41
N LYS A 124 7.97 -6.13 2.33
CA LYS A 124 9.35 -5.70 2.13
C LYS A 124 9.46 -5.04 0.77
N ASN A 125 10.23 -3.96 0.67
CA ASN A 125 10.56 -3.38 -0.62
C ASN A 125 11.28 -4.46 -1.44
N GLU A 126 10.82 -4.65 -2.67
CA GLU A 126 11.57 -5.41 -3.64
C GLU A 126 12.57 -4.42 -4.26
N GLU A 127 13.86 -4.51 -3.91
CA GLU A 127 14.88 -3.92 -4.78
C GLU A 127 14.74 -4.62 -6.14
N GLU A 128 14.76 -3.85 -7.25
CA GLU A 128 14.77 -4.43 -8.59
C GLU A 128 15.71 -5.64 -8.64
N PRO A 129 15.33 -6.73 -9.31
CA PRO A 129 16.18 -7.91 -9.38
C PRO A 129 17.54 -7.44 -9.88
N LYS A 130 18.58 -7.58 -9.03
CA LYS A 130 19.96 -7.34 -9.46
C LYS A 130 20.11 -8.08 -10.76
N SER A 131 20.33 -7.36 -11.85
CA SER A 131 20.59 -7.97 -13.15
C SER A 131 21.70 -8.99 -12.89
N SER A 132 21.36 -10.27 -12.96
CA SER A 132 22.33 -11.33 -12.78
C SER A 132 23.28 -11.19 -13.96
N THR A 133 24.40 -10.49 -13.77
CA THR A 133 25.51 -10.54 -14.71
C THR A 133 26.01 -11.98 -14.68
N ARG A 134 25.59 -12.76 -15.67
CA ARG A 134 26.23 -14.01 -16.06
C ARG A 134 26.60 -13.90 -17.52
#